data_AF-X1I2N8-F1
#
_entry.id   AF-X1I2N8-F1
#
_cell.length_a   1.000
_cell.length_b   1.000
_cell.length_c   1.000
_cell.angle_alpha   90.00
_cell.angle_beta   90.00
_cell.angle_gamma   90.00
#
_symmetry.space_group_name_H-M   'P 1'
#
loop_
_entity.id
_entity.type
_entity.pdbx_description
1 polymer ?
#
loop_
_entity_poly.entity_id
_entity_poly.type
_entity_poly.pdbx_seq_one_letter_code
_entity_poly.pdbx_strand_id
1 'polypeptide(L)'
;IMELLEGIDKSENWEVEQYSNTARWFYDRGLHSCPTWWANYHRGIWNPNLIYKGMELLIRTALNSRLALIKSGKENGSKGEHYFDSILYYHGLLLMEITSGL
;
A
#
# COMPACT_ATOMS: atom_id res chain seq x y z
N ILE A 1 -8.75 -0.56 -0.73
CA ILE A 1 -7.98 -1.48 -1.62
C ILE A 1 -8.11 -2.94 -1.21
N MET A 2 -7.95 -3.32 0.07
CA MET A 2 -8.08 -4.72 0.50
C MET A 2 -9.47 -5.31 0.27
N GLU A 3 -10.53 -4.54 0.55
CA GLU A 3 -11.91 -4.95 0.24
C GLU A 3 -12.13 -5.29 -1.24
N LEU A 4 -11.41 -4.62 -2.15
CA LEU A 4 -11.47 -4.93 -3.58
C LEU A 4 -10.84 -6.30 -3.89
N LEU A 5 -9.78 -6.68 -3.18
CA LEU A 5 -9.09 -7.97 -3.34
C LEU A 5 -9.86 -9.13 -2.70
N GLU A 6 -10.66 -8.87 -1.67
CA GLU A 6 -11.52 -9.87 -1.03
C GLU A 6 -12.67 -10.32 -1.96
N GLY A 7 -13.10 -9.45 -2.89
CA GLY A 7 -14.11 -9.77 -3.89
C GLY A 7 -13.60 -10.45 -5.16
N ILE A 8 -12.32 -10.82 -5.23
CA ILE A 8 -11.72 -11.49 -6.39
C ILE A 8 -11.65 -12.99 -6.12
N ASP A 9 -12.09 -13.80 -7.09
CA ASP A 9 -11.84 -15.24 -7.06
C ASP A 9 -10.36 -15.49 -7.39
N LYS A 10 -9.65 -16.10 -6.45
CA LYS A 10 -8.21 -16.36 -6.54
C LYS A 10 -7.91 -17.77 -7.04
N SER A 11 -8.91 -18.65 -7.08
CA SER A 11 -8.72 -20.08 -7.36
C SER A 11 -8.44 -20.39 -8.83
N GLU A 12 -8.87 -19.51 -9.74
CA GLU A 12 -8.75 -19.72 -11.19
C GLU A 12 -7.43 -19.20 -11.79
N ASN A 13 -6.73 -18.29 -11.11
CA ASN A 13 -5.49 -17.70 -11.61
C ASN A 13 -4.45 -17.53 -10.49
N TRP A 14 -3.39 -18.33 -10.59
CA TRP A 14 -2.27 -18.33 -9.62
C TRP A 14 -1.58 -16.96 -9.50
N GLU A 15 -1.53 -16.16 -10.58
CA GLU A 15 -0.96 -14.80 -10.52
C GLU A 15 -1.83 -13.88 -9.66
N VAL A 16 -3.16 -14.00 -9.78
CA VAL A 16 -4.12 -13.22 -8.98
C VAL A 16 -3.97 -13.56 -7.50
N GLU A 17 -3.85 -14.85 -7.18
CA GLU A 17 -3.58 -15.31 -5.83
C GLU A 17 -2.24 -14.76 -5.29
N GLN A 18 -1.16 -14.91 -6.06
CA GLN A 18 0.17 -14.43 -5.67
C GLN A 18 0.18 -12.92 -5.39
N TYR A 19 -0.37 -12.11 -6.30
CA TYR A 19 -0.41 -10.66 -6.14
C TYR A 19 -1.31 -10.25 -4.98
N SER A 20 -2.44 -10.93 -4.78
CA SER A 20 -3.34 -10.69 -3.64
C SER A 20 -2.67 -11.00 -2.29
N ASN A 21 -1.97 -12.14 -2.21
CA ASN A 21 -1.26 -12.55 -0.99
C ASN A 21 -0.08 -11.62 -0.70
N THR A 22 0.65 -11.21 -1.74
CA THR A 22 1.74 -10.24 -1.62
C THR A 22 1.24 -8.88 -1.17
N ALA A 23 0.13 -8.40 -1.74
CA ALA A 23 -0.52 -7.16 -1.31
C ALA A 23 -0.92 -7.22 0.17
N ARG A 24 -1.57 -8.31 0.60
CA ARG A 24 -1.95 -8.51 2.01
C ARG A 24 -0.73 -8.50 2.94
N TRP A 25 0.33 -9.20 2.57
CA TRP A 25 1.57 -9.26 3.35
C TRP A 25 2.19 -7.88 3.59
N PHE A 26 2.25 -7.04 2.55
CA PHE A 26 2.74 -5.66 2.70
C PHE A 26 1.78 -4.81 3.52
N TYR A 27 0.47 -4.97 3.31
CA TYR A 27 -0.56 -4.20 4.01
C TYR A 27 -0.52 -4.46 5.51
N ASP A 28 -0.42 -5.72 5.93
CA ASP A 28 -0.36 -6.09 7.35
C ASP A 28 0.87 -5.48 8.02
N ARG A 29 2.02 -5.52 7.35
CA ARG A 29 3.26 -4.90 7.87
C ARG A 29 3.16 -3.38 7.90
N GLY A 30 2.48 -2.78 6.92
CA GLY A 30 2.21 -1.34 6.88
C GLY A 30 1.24 -0.90 7.97
N LEU A 31 0.13 -1.61 8.18
CA LEU A 31 -0.90 -1.25 9.15
C LEU A 31 -0.45 -1.46 10.60
N HIS A 32 0.20 -2.60 10.86
CA HIS A 32 0.75 -2.92 12.18
C HIS A 32 2.06 -2.20 12.49
N SER A 33 2.55 -1.34 11.58
CA SER A 33 3.63 -0.40 11.88
C SER A 33 3.20 0.77 12.78
N CYS A 34 1.90 1.09 12.81
CA CYS A 34 1.37 2.30 13.44
C CYS A 34 1.28 2.23 14.98
N PRO A 35 0.94 1.10 15.63
CA PRO A 35 0.99 1.02 17.10
C PRO A 35 2.40 0.80 17.66
N THR A 36 3.34 0.27 16.86
CA THR A 36 4.57 -0.29 17.43
C THR A 36 5.73 0.71 17.49
N TRP A 37 6.39 1.20 16.43
CA TRP A 37 7.71 1.87 16.66
C TRP A 37 8.17 3.09 15.83
N TRP A 38 7.45 3.60 14.81
CA TRP A 38 8.12 4.45 13.79
C TRP A 38 7.60 5.88 13.57
N ALA A 39 6.36 6.15 13.99
CA ALA A 39 5.70 7.46 13.85
C ALA A 39 5.02 7.88 15.16
N ASN A 40 5.40 7.26 16.28
CA ASN A 40 4.77 7.54 17.57
C ASN A 40 5.30 8.86 18.14
N TYR A 41 4.59 9.95 17.85
CA TYR A 41 4.87 11.28 18.38
C TYR A 41 4.94 11.28 19.92
N HIS A 42 3.96 10.64 20.58
CA HIS A 42 3.85 10.62 22.04
C HIS A 42 5.02 9.91 22.74
N ARG A 43 5.73 9.01 22.03
CA ARG A 43 6.93 8.33 22.53
C ARG A 43 8.23 8.97 22.04
N GLY A 44 8.18 10.07 21.29
CA GLY A 44 9.37 10.73 20.74
C GLY A 44 10.11 9.90 19.68
N ILE A 45 9.45 8.90 19.09
CA ILE A 45 10.05 7.96 18.12
C ILE A 45 9.65 8.33 16.69
N TRP A 46 9.31 9.59 16.45
CA TRP A 46 9.04 10.11 15.11
C TRP A 46 10.35 10.12 14.31
N ASN A 47 10.41 9.33 13.25
CA ASN A 47 11.58 9.29 12.38
C ASN A 47 11.14 9.36 10.91
N PRO A 48 11.55 10.40 10.15
CA PRO A 48 11.19 10.55 8.75
C PRO A 48 11.52 9.33 7.87
N ASN A 49 12.66 8.66 8.12
CA ASN A 49 13.04 7.46 7.36
C ASN A 49 12.11 6.29 7.64
N LEU A 50 11.60 6.18 8.86
CA LEU A 50 10.69 5.09 9.23
C LEU A 50 9.25 5.37 8.76
N ILE A 51 8.85 6.64 8.71
CA ILE A 51 7.59 7.08 8.06
C ILE A 51 7.65 6.79 6.56
N TYR A 52 8.76 7.14 5.91
CA TYR A 52 9.00 6.83 4.50
C TYR A 52 8.92 5.31 4.24
N LYS A 53 9.56 4.50 5.11
CA LYS A 53 9.48 3.04 5.04
C LYS A 53 8.06 2.49 5.21
N GLY A 54 7.25 3.08 6.10
CA GLY A 54 5.84 2.74 6.25
C GLY A 54 5.05 3.02 4.97
N MET A 55 5.29 4.17 4.33
CA MET A 55 4.68 4.51 3.05
C MET A 55 5.12 3.61 1.91
N GLU A 56 6.39 3.19 1.88
CA GLU A 56 6.89 2.22 0.90
C GLU A 56 6.10 0.90 0.95
N LEU A 57 5.76 0.41 2.15
CA LEU A 57 4.92 -0.77 2.34
C LEU A 57 3.51 -0.56 1.77
N LEU A 58 2.93 0.63 1.94
CA LEU A 58 1.61 0.96 1.39
C LEU A 58 1.63 1.10 -0.14
N ILE A 59 2.71 1.61 -0.73
CA ILE A 59 2.89 1.66 -2.19
C ILE A 59 3.01 0.25 -2.77
N ARG A 60 3.83 -0.60 -2.14
CA ARG A 60 3.96 -2.01 -2.54
C ARG A 60 2.63 -2.75 -2.43
N THR A 61 1.85 -2.46 -1.39
CA THR A 61 0.48 -2.95 -1.26
C THR A 61 -0.38 -2.54 -2.45
N ALA A 62 -0.36 -1.25 -2.79
CA ALA A 62 -1.18 -0.68 -3.86
C ALA A 62 -0.85 -1.28 -5.23
N LEU A 63 0.44 -1.36 -5.54
CA LEU A 63 0.94 -1.93 -6.78
C LEU A 63 0.50 -3.39 -6.95
N ASN A 64 0.73 -4.23 -5.94
CA ASN A 64 0.35 -5.63 -6.00
C ASN A 64 -1.18 -5.80 -6.07
N SER A 65 -1.93 -4.94 -5.39
CA SER A 65 -3.40 -4.95 -5.50
C SER A 65 -3.87 -4.64 -6.92
N ARG A 66 -3.24 -3.67 -7.59
CA ARG A 66 -3.56 -3.30 -8.97
C ARG A 66 -3.19 -4.43 -9.94
N LEU A 67 -2.03 -5.07 -9.76
CA LEU A 67 -1.63 -6.22 -10.56
C LEU A 67 -2.63 -7.38 -10.42
N ALA A 68 -3.10 -7.68 -9.20
CA ALA A 68 -4.14 -8.69 -8.98
C ALA A 68 -5.45 -8.34 -9.72
N LEU A 69 -5.88 -7.08 -9.66
CA LEU A 69 -7.09 -6.61 -10.36
C LEU A 69 -6.96 -6.75 -11.89
N ILE A 70 -5.84 -6.31 -12.47
CA ILE A 70 -5.56 -6.44 -13.91
C ILE A 70 -5.60 -7.92 -14.32
N LYS A 71 -4.89 -8.78 -13.57
CA LYS A 71 -4.82 -10.22 -13.87
C LYS A 71 -6.14 -10.96 -13.67
N SER A 72 -7.03 -10.44 -12.84
CA SER A 72 -8.37 -11.01 -12.64
C SER A 72 -9.38 -10.59 -13.71
N GLY A 73 -9.02 -9.68 -14.63
CA GLY A 73 -9.95 -9.10 -15.59
C GLY A 73 -10.99 -8.16 -14.95
N LYS A 74 -10.91 -7.91 -13.64
CA LYS A 74 -11.79 -7.00 -12.88
C LYS A 74 -11.24 -5.57 -12.79
N GLU A 75 -10.38 -5.17 -13.72
CA GLU A 75 -9.86 -3.79 -13.83
C GLU A 75 -10.96 -2.75 -14.10
N ASN A 76 -12.14 -3.19 -14.55
CA ASN A 76 -13.26 -2.38 -15.05
C ASN A 76 -13.92 -1.39 -14.03
N GLY A 77 -13.28 -1.09 -12.90
CA GLY A 77 -13.72 -0.08 -11.95
C GLY A 77 -12.62 0.94 -11.65
N SER A 78 -12.91 2.23 -11.88
CA SER A 78 -12.00 3.36 -11.61
C SER A 78 -11.43 3.39 -10.19
N LYS A 79 -12.06 2.69 -9.23
CA LYS A 79 -11.61 2.63 -7.83
C LYS A 79 -10.19 2.07 -7.68
N GLY A 80 -9.83 1.02 -8.42
CA GLY A 80 -8.50 0.39 -8.30
C GLY A 80 -7.38 1.34 -8.75
N GLU A 81 -7.62 2.04 -9.85
CA GLU A 81 -6.74 3.08 -10.39
C GLU A 81 -6.67 4.30 -9.46
N HIS A 82 -7.81 4.81 -9.00
CA HIS A 82 -7.86 5.92 -8.05
C HIS A 82 -7.09 5.65 -6.76
N TYR A 83 -7.14 4.43 -6.20
CA TYR A 83 -6.38 4.11 -4.99
C TYR A 83 -4.87 4.09 -5.25
N PHE A 84 -4.44 3.58 -6.40
CA PHE A 84 -3.03 3.60 -6.77
C PHE A 84 -2.52 5.03 -6.99
N ASP A 85 -3.26 5.83 -7.73
CA ASP A 85 -2.91 7.23 -8.02
C ASP A 85 -2.87 8.07 -6.75
N SER A 86 -3.85 7.88 -5.84
CA SER A 86 -3.87 8.58 -4.55
C SER A 86 -2.64 8.26 -3.71
N ILE A 87 -2.22 6.99 -3.67
CA ILE A 87 -1.04 6.56 -2.90
C ILE A 87 0.24 7.14 -3.50
N LEU A 88 0.37 7.20 -4.83
CA LEU A 88 1.50 7.85 -5.49
C LEU A 88 1.53 9.36 -5.24
N TYR A 89 0.37 10.01 -5.29
CA TYR A 89 0.24 11.44 -4.99
C TYR A 89 0.71 11.78 -3.56
N TYR A 90 0.18 11.07 -2.55
CA TYR A 90 0.58 11.28 -1.15
C TYR A 90 2.04 10.93 -0.90
N HIS A 91 2.58 9.91 -1.59
CA HIS A 91 4.00 9.62 -1.53
C HIS A 91 4.85 10.77 -2.07
N GLY A 92 4.47 11.37 -3.20
CA GLY A 92 5.14 12.54 -3.77
C GLY A 92 5.15 13.73 -2.82
N LEU A 93 4.00 14.03 -2.20
CA LEU A 93 3.89 15.09 -1.19
C LEU A 93 4.79 14.84 0.02
N LEU A 94 4.81 13.61 0.54
CA LEU A 94 5.66 13.26 1.67
C LEU A 94 7.15 13.37 1.33
N LEU A 95 7.55 12.89 0.15
CA LEU A 95 8.93 13.04 -0.34
C LEU A 95 9.34 14.49 -0.42
N MET A 96 8.48 15.34 -0.99
CA MET A 96 8.70 16.77 -1.05
C MET A 96 8.92 17.33 0.36
N GLU A 97 8.02 17.05 1.31
CA GLU A 97 8.12 17.54 2.69
C GLU A 97 9.40 17.06 3.41
N ILE A 98 9.73 15.76 3.32
CA ILE A 98 10.94 15.20 3.95
C ILE A 98 12.21 15.80 3.34
N THR A 99 12.21 16.05 2.03
CA THR A 99 13.39 16.60 1.32
C THR A 99 13.53 18.12 1.43
N SER A 100 12.45 18.83 1.74
CA SER A 100 12.47 20.30 1.91
C SER A 100 12.65 20.76 3.36
N GLY A 101 12.61 19.83 4.34
CA GLY A 101 12.78 20.08 5.77
C GLY A 101 14.05 19.49 6.41
N LEU A 102 15.14 19.31 5.66
CA LEU A 102 16.50 19.04 6.16
C LEU A 102 17.47 20.14 5.72
#